data_AF-A0A973BVB6-F1
#
_entry.id   AF-A0A973BVB6-F1
#
_cell.length_a   1.000
_cell.length_b   1.000
_cell.length_c   1.000
_cell.angle_alpha   90.00
_cell.angle_beta   90.00
_cell.angle_gamma   90.00
#
_symmetry.space_group_name_H-M   'P 1'
#
loop_
_entity.id
_entity.type
_entity.pdbx_description
1 polymer ?
#
loop_
_entity_poly.entity_id
_entity_poly.type
_entity_poly.pdbx_seq_one_letter_code
_entity_poly.pdbx_strand_id
1 'polypeptide(L)' 'MRVCQIVTYPGADHGYTWRGWPSYHEHAATDCFTRTVNLFQQHLRPHAT' A
#
# COMPACT_ATOMS: atom_id res chain seq x y z
N MET A 1 12.61 -15.03 -12.30
CA MET A 1 12.71 -14.11 -11.15
C MET A 1 11.35 -13.46 -10.93
N ARG A 2 10.89 -13.29 -9.68
CA ARG A 2 9.70 -12.47 -9.38
C ARG A 2 10.17 -11.03 -9.17
N VAL A 3 9.47 -10.06 -9.75
CA VAL A 3 9.78 -8.64 -9.60
C VAL A 3 9.34 -8.20 -8.20
N CYS A 4 10.25 -7.62 -7.43
CA CYS A 4 9.95 -6.94 -6.17
C CYS A 4 9.94 -5.43 -6.43
N GLN A 5 8.98 -4.71 -5.83
CA GLN A 5 8.88 -3.24 -5.92
C GLN A 5 8.99 -2.67 -4.51
N ILE A 6 9.80 -1.62 -4.35
CA ILE A 6 9.97 -0.89 -3.10
C ILE A 6 9.66 0.59 -3.39
N VAL A 7 8.82 1.20 -2.56
CA VAL A 7 8.44 2.62 -2.66
C VAL A 7 8.71 3.29 -1.32
N THR A 8 9.34 4.47 -1.36
CA THR A 8 9.55 5.34 -0.20
C THR A 8 8.66 6.57 -0.31
N TYR A 9 8.05 6.99 0.80
CA TYR A 9 7.19 8.18 0.87
C TYR A 9 7.90 9.31 1.61
N PRO A 10 8.39 10.35 0.93
CA PRO A 10 9.03 11.49 1.59
C PRO A 10 8.06 12.17 2.56
N GLY A 11 8.52 12.41 3.79
CA GLY A 11 7.73 13.05 4.85
C GLY A 11 6.77 12.13 5.61
N ALA A 12 6.60 10.87 5.18
CA ALA A 12 5.87 9.88 5.94
C ALA A 12 6.80 9.19 6.97
N ASP A 13 6.35 9.08 8.21
CA ASP A 13 7.07 8.38 9.28
C ASP A 13 6.54 6.96 9.49
N HIS A 14 7.17 6.18 10.36
CA HIS A 14 6.69 4.86 10.73
C HIS A 14 5.23 4.91 11.24
N GLY A 15 4.42 3.96 10.78
CA GLY A 15 2.98 3.93 11.09
C GLY A 15 2.15 4.94 10.31
N TYR A 16 2.64 5.48 9.18
CA TYR A 16 1.93 6.47 8.37
C TYR A 16 0.52 6.06 7.89
N THR A 17 0.17 4.78 7.97
CA THR A 17 -1.15 4.23 7.62
C THR A 17 -2.16 4.27 8.77
N TRP A 18 -1.74 4.60 9.99
CA TRP A 18 -2.58 4.49 11.19
C TRP A 18 -3.38 5.76 11.43
N ARG A 19 -4.60 5.79 10.89
CA ARG A 19 -5.53 6.92 11.10
C ARG A 19 -5.75 7.18 12.60
N GLY A 20 -5.59 8.44 13.01
CA GLY A 20 -5.70 8.88 14.41
C GLY A 20 -4.38 8.97 15.16
N TRP A 21 -3.27 8.51 14.58
CA TRP A 21 -1.92 8.70 15.14
C TRP A 21 -1.23 9.94 14.54
N PRO A 22 -0.31 10.59 15.29
CA PRO A 22 0.42 11.76 14.77
C PRO A 22 1.23 11.50 13.51
N SER A 23 1.66 10.26 13.26
CA SER A 23 2.41 9.89 12.06
C SER A 23 1.52 9.68 10.83
N TYR A 24 0.19 9.74 10.95
CA TYR A 24 -0.74 9.52 9.84
C TYR A 24 -0.45 10.48 8.69
N HIS A 25 -0.15 9.91 7.52
CA HIS A 25 0.13 10.67 6.31
C HIS A 25 -0.83 10.23 5.20
N GLU A 26 -1.93 10.96 5.03
CA GLU A 26 -3.06 10.59 4.16
C GLU A 26 -2.66 10.18 2.75
N HIS A 27 -1.83 11.00 2.08
CA HIS A 27 -1.38 10.70 0.72
C HIS A 27 -0.59 9.37 0.62
N ALA A 28 0.32 9.12 1.56
CA ALA A 28 1.13 7.89 1.57
C ALA A 28 0.27 6.67 1.90
N ALA A 29 -0.66 6.80 2.86
CA ALA A 29 -1.58 5.74 3.23
C ALA A 29 -2.51 5.34 2.07
N THR A 30 -3.05 6.31 1.35
CA THR A 30 -3.92 6.06 0.19
C THR A 30 -3.14 5.40 -0.94
N ASP A 31 -1.99 5.96 -1.34
CA ASP A 31 -1.20 5.42 -2.45
C ASP A 31 -0.67 4.00 -2.14
N CYS A 32 -0.15 3.76 -0.93
CA CYS A 32 0.37 2.43 -0.58
C CYS A 32 -0.75 1.37 -0.56
N PHE A 33 -1.95 1.74 -0.12
CA PHE A 33 -3.11 0.87 -0.12
C PHE A 33 -3.55 0.55 -1.55
N THR A 34 -3.66 1.56 -2.42
CA THR A 34 -3.97 1.36 -3.85
C THR A 34 -2.97 0.42 -4.53
N ARG A 35 -1.66 0.61 -4.31
CA ARG A 35 -0.62 -0.28 -4.85
C ARG A 35 -0.78 -1.72 -4.35
N THR A 36 -1.07 -1.89 -3.07
CA THR A 36 -1.26 -3.20 -2.45
C THR A 36 -2.48 -3.92 -3.04
N VAL A 37 -3.60 -3.22 -3.19
CA VAL A 37 -4.81 -3.77 -3.82
C VAL A 37 -4.55 -4.16 -5.27
N ASN A 38 -3.89 -3.29 -6.04
CA ASN A 38 -3.54 -3.57 -7.43
C ASN A 38 -2.63 -4.81 -7.55
N LEU A 39 -1.66 -4.96 -6.64
CA LEU A 39 -0.80 -6.14 -6.60
C LEU A 39 -1.63 -7.43 -6.35
N PHE A 40 -2.58 -7.38 -5.42
CA PHE A 40 -3.46 -8.52 -5.17
C PHE A 40 -4.36 -8.82 -6.37
N GLN A 41 -4.96 -7.82 -7.01
CA GLN A 41 -5.79 -8.00 -8.20
C GLN A 41 -5.03 -8.64 -9.37
N GLN A 42 -3.74 -8.35 -9.51
CA GLN A 42 -2.89 -8.94 -10.55
C GLN A 42 -2.59 -10.43 -10.35
N HIS A 43 -2.68 -10.92 -9.10
CA HIS A 43 -2.16 -12.26 -8.75
C HIS A 43 -3.19 -13.19 -8.12
N LEU A 44 -4.26 -12.64 -7.54
CA LEU A 44 -5.38 -13.42 -7.02
C LEU A 44 -6.44 -13.51 -8.11
N ARG A 45 -6.69 -14.72 -8.61
CA ARG A 45 -7.86 -14.96 -9.47
C ARG A 45 -9.12 -14.90 -8.61
N PRO A 46 -10.23 -14.30 -9.08
CA PRO A 46 -11.53 -14.58 -8.51
C PRO A 46 -11.75 -16.09 -8.63
N HIS A 47 -12.10 -16.76 -7.53
CA HIS A 47 -12.63 -18.12 -7.65
C HIS A 47 -13.89 -18.03 -8.50
N ALA A 48 -13.83 -18.59 -9.71
CA ALA A 48 -15.00 -18.78 -10.55
C ALA A 48 -16.04 -19.54 -9.72
N THR A 49 -17.18 -18.89 -9.50
CA THR A 49 -18.35 -19.49 -8.85
C THR A 49 -19.21 -20.17 -9.91
#